data_AF-A0A9P8F6L7-F1
#
_entry.id   AF-A0A9P8F6L7-F1
#
_cell.length_a   1.000
_cell.length_b   1.000
_cell.length_c   1.000
_cell.angle_alpha   90.00
_cell.angle_beta   90.00
_cell.angle_gamma   90.00
#
_symmetry.space_group_name_H-M   'P 1'
#
loop_
_entity.id
_entity.type
_entity.pdbx_description
1 polymer ?
#
loop_
_entity_poly.entity_id
_entity_poly.type
_entity_poly.pdbx_seq_one_letter_code
_entity_poly.pdbx_strand_id
1 'polypeptide(L)'
;LTGVDLERVVYGKPELATYKYADEVMTSWMEQIHGEEKLPENIYMVGDNPASDIIGGNMYGWNTCLVRTGVFQGGDNDENNPASFGVFVNVLEAVKTAMRKELGQDFKFEWSSDKVNPVFSGSQDHSAIE
;
A
#
# COMPACT_ATOMS: atom_id res chain seq x y z
N LEU A 1 -36.85 11.67 -16.54
CA LEU A 1 -36.61 10.47 -15.72
C LEU A 1 -37.64 9.43 -16.11
N THR A 2 -37.22 8.23 -16.53
CA THR A 2 -38.07 7.18 -17.12
C THR A 2 -38.97 6.45 -16.11
N GLY A 3 -38.77 6.67 -14.80
CA GLY A 3 -39.59 6.07 -13.74
C GLY A 3 -39.26 4.60 -13.42
N VAL A 4 -38.18 4.07 -13.98
CA VAL A 4 -37.67 2.71 -13.76
C VAL A 4 -36.20 2.77 -13.36
N ASP A 5 -35.81 1.88 -12.45
CA ASP A 5 -34.42 1.72 -12.02
C ASP A 5 -33.56 1.19 -13.18
N LEU A 6 -32.37 1.75 -13.33
CA LEU A 6 -31.42 1.30 -14.33
C LEU A 6 -30.67 0.09 -13.81
N GLU A 7 -30.93 -1.08 -14.39
CA GLU A 7 -30.06 -2.25 -14.22
C GLU A 7 -28.69 -1.96 -14.83
N ARG A 8 -27.65 -1.97 -13.99
CA ARG A 8 -26.27 -1.75 -14.40
C ARG A 8 -25.35 -2.68 -13.60
N VAL A 9 -24.28 -3.11 -14.24
CA VAL A 9 -23.15 -3.77 -13.57
C VAL A 9 -22.05 -2.73 -13.40
N VAL A 10 -21.49 -2.66 -12.20
CA VAL A 10 -20.44 -1.70 -11.83
C VAL A 10 -19.13 -2.44 -11.67
N TYR A 11 -18.07 -1.88 -12.21
CA TYR A 11 -16.71 -2.35 -12.02
C TYR A 11 -15.87 -1.22 -11.43
N GLY A 12 -14.76 -1.58 -10.81
CA GLY A 12 -13.89 -0.65 -10.09
C GLY A 12 -14.16 -0.69 -8.59
N LYS A 13 -13.29 -0.04 -7.83
CA LYS A 13 -13.41 0.03 -6.38
C LYS A 13 -14.72 0.73 -5.98
N PRO A 14 -15.48 0.21 -5.00
CA PRO A 14 -15.07 -0.80 -4.02
C PRO A 14 -15.47 -2.25 -4.38
N GLU A 15 -15.82 -2.54 -5.63
CA GLU A 15 -16.36 -3.85 -6.03
C GLU A 15 -15.34 -4.98 -5.89
N LEU A 16 -15.77 -6.11 -5.31
CA LEU A 16 -14.94 -7.29 -5.01
C LEU A 16 -14.20 -7.83 -6.24
N ALA A 17 -14.83 -7.76 -7.42
CA ALA A 17 -14.24 -8.23 -8.67
C ALA A 17 -12.90 -7.54 -8.99
N THR A 18 -12.77 -6.25 -8.65
CA THR A 18 -11.54 -5.49 -8.89
C THR A 18 -10.41 -5.94 -7.97
N TYR A 19 -10.70 -6.29 -6.73
CA TYR A 19 -9.69 -6.75 -5.77
C TYR A 19 -9.22 -8.18 -6.06
N LYS A 20 -10.14 -9.07 -6.47
CA LYS A 20 -9.77 -10.42 -6.94
C LYS A 20 -8.84 -10.39 -8.14
N TYR A 21 -9.11 -9.49 -9.09
CA TYR A 21 -8.21 -9.31 -10.23
C TYR A 21 -6.84 -8.77 -9.80
N ALA A 22 -6.80 -7.87 -8.82
CA ALA A 22 -5.54 -7.36 -8.28
C ALA A 22 -4.71 -8.46 -7.59
N ASP A 23 -5.34 -9.45 -6.94
CA ASP A 23 -4.65 -10.62 -6.38
C ASP A 23 -3.94 -11.45 -7.46
N GLU A 24 -4.61 -11.73 -8.58
CA GLU A 24 -4.01 -12.45 -9.70
C GLU A 24 -2.78 -11.70 -10.24
N VAL A 25 -2.90 -10.38 -10.38
CA VAL A 25 -1.79 -9.52 -10.83
C VAL A 25 -0.63 -9.56 -9.83
N MET A 26 -0.89 -9.41 -8.53
CA MET A 26 0.16 -9.42 -7.51
C MET A 26 0.85 -10.79 -7.41
N THR A 27 0.10 -11.88 -7.52
CA THR A 27 0.66 -13.24 -7.55
C THR A 27 1.61 -13.41 -8.73
N SER A 28 1.23 -12.93 -9.92
CA SER A 28 2.11 -12.96 -11.09
C SER A 28 3.38 -12.11 -10.92
N TRP A 29 3.27 -10.95 -10.26
CA TRP A 29 4.46 -10.14 -9.95
C TRP A 29 5.39 -10.82 -8.93
N MET A 30 4.85 -11.52 -7.94
CA MET A 30 5.64 -12.31 -6.99
C MET A 30 6.41 -13.43 -7.69
N GLU A 31 5.78 -14.09 -8.66
CA GLU A 31 6.45 -15.10 -9.48
C GLU A 31 7.61 -14.47 -10.28
N GLN A 32 7.39 -13.31 -10.90
CA GLN A 32 8.40 -12.65 -11.73
C GLN A 32 9.60 -12.11 -10.93
N ILE A 33 9.37 -11.54 -9.75
CA ILE A 33 10.43 -10.87 -8.96
C ILE A 33 11.14 -11.86 -8.05
N HIS A 34 10.39 -12.80 -7.45
CA HIS A 34 10.89 -13.68 -6.39
C HIS A 34 10.86 -15.17 -6.76
N GLY A 35 10.27 -15.55 -7.90
CA GLY A 35 10.13 -16.95 -8.30
C GLY A 35 9.07 -17.70 -7.49
N GLU A 36 8.15 -16.99 -6.84
CA GLU A 36 7.12 -17.58 -5.97
C GLU A 36 5.70 -17.24 -6.46
N GLU A 37 4.91 -18.25 -6.77
CA GLU A 37 3.49 -18.08 -7.15
C GLU A 37 2.60 -18.06 -5.89
N LYS A 38 2.70 -16.99 -5.11
CA LYS A 38 1.84 -16.76 -3.94
C LYS A 38 1.51 -15.29 -3.76
N LEU A 39 0.42 -15.01 -3.05
CA LEU A 39 0.09 -13.65 -2.64
C LEU A 39 1.07 -13.16 -1.56
N PRO A 40 1.42 -11.87 -1.57
CA PRO A 40 2.11 -11.25 -0.45
C PRO A 40 1.28 -11.36 0.84
N GLU A 41 1.94 -11.64 1.97
CA GLU A 41 1.27 -11.73 3.27
C GLU A 41 0.68 -10.38 3.71
N ASN A 42 1.42 -9.30 3.45
CA ASN A 42 1.02 -7.94 3.84
C ASN A 42 0.83 -7.06 2.60
N ILE A 43 -0.43 -6.75 2.30
CA ILE A 43 -0.81 -5.84 1.21
C ILE A 43 -1.31 -4.52 1.82
N TYR A 44 -0.80 -3.41 1.27
CA TYR A 44 -1.09 -2.05 1.72
C TYR A 44 -1.80 -1.26 0.61
N MET A 45 -3.10 -1.02 0.78
CA MET A 45 -3.91 -0.19 -0.11
C MET A 45 -3.73 1.29 0.25
N VAL A 46 -3.03 2.04 -0.60
CA VAL A 46 -2.86 3.49 -0.42
C VAL A 46 -3.83 4.25 -1.31
N GLY A 47 -4.65 5.11 -0.72
CA GLY A 47 -5.65 5.89 -1.46
C GLY A 47 -6.16 7.11 -0.71
N ASP A 48 -6.85 8.00 -1.41
CA ASP A 48 -7.35 9.27 -0.89
C ASP A 48 -8.87 9.29 -0.73
N ASN A 49 -9.59 8.25 -1.20
CA ASN A 49 -11.04 8.19 -1.14
C ASN A 49 -11.55 7.13 -0.16
N PRO A 50 -12.12 7.53 1.00
CA PRO A 50 -12.66 6.59 1.98
C PRO A 50 -13.76 5.68 1.42
N ALA A 51 -14.62 6.20 0.55
CA ALA A 51 -15.76 5.50 -0.02
C ALA A 51 -15.41 4.57 -1.20
N SER A 52 -14.12 4.48 -1.58
CA SER A 52 -13.67 3.62 -2.68
C SER A 52 -12.43 2.83 -2.29
N ASP A 53 -11.34 3.51 -1.98
CA ASP A 53 -10.05 2.87 -1.67
C ASP A 53 -10.09 2.16 -0.33
N ILE A 54 -10.54 2.88 0.70
CA ILE A 54 -10.45 2.43 2.09
C ILE A 54 -11.51 1.38 2.38
N ILE A 55 -12.77 1.65 2.03
CA ILE A 55 -13.83 0.66 2.19
C ILE A 55 -13.54 -0.63 1.41
N GLY A 56 -13.08 -0.52 0.16
CA GLY A 56 -12.77 -1.70 -0.65
C GLY A 56 -11.59 -2.50 -0.09
N GLY A 57 -10.51 -1.83 0.32
CA GLY A 57 -9.37 -2.50 0.95
C GLY A 57 -9.73 -3.14 2.30
N ASN A 58 -10.53 -2.46 3.12
CA ASN A 58 -11.01 -3.00 4.40
C ASN A 58 -11.91 -4.23 4.21
N MET A 59 -12.85 -4.18 3.25
CA MET A 59 -13.72 -5.31 2.93
C MET A 59 -12.95 -6.52 2.43
N TYR A 60 -11.84 -6.28 1.72
CA TYR A 60 -10.97 -7.34 1.21
C TYR A 60 -9.97 -7.87 2.27
N GLY A 61 -9.80 -7.16 3.39
CA GLY A 61 -8.88 -7.53 4.46
C GLY A 61 -7.43 -7.04 4.27
N TRP A 62 -7.21 -6.07 3.39
CA TRP A 62 -5.90 -5.42 3.24
C TRP A 62 -5.67 -4.32 4.28
N ASN A 63 -4.40 -4.00 4.53
CA ASN A 63 -4.03 -2.84 5.33
C ASN A 63 -4.34 -1.56 4.51
N THR A 64 -5.11 -0.62 5.03
CA THR A 64 -5.51 0.58 4.28
C THR A 64 -4.83 1.84 4.82
N CYS A 65 -4.24 2.61 3.91
CA CYS A 65 -3.53 3.85 4.17
C CYS A 65 -4.27 5.01 3.51
N LEU A 66 -4.87 5.88 4.30
CA LEU A 66 -5.60 7.04 3.79
C LEU A 66 -4.66 8.24 3.67
N VAL A 67 -4.50 8.79 2.48
CA VAL A 67 -3.64 9.98 2.25
C VAL A 67 -4.46 11.25 2.15
N ARG A 68 -3.87 12.38 2.59
CA ARG A 68 -4.50 13.70 2.61
C ARG A 68 -4.27 14.54 1.35
N THR A 69 -3.70 13.95 0.30
CA THR A 69 -3.30 14.67 -0.92
C THR A 69 -4.41 14.79 -1.96
N GLY A 70 -5.62 14.29 -1.69
CA GLY A 70 -6.70 14.18 -2.67
C GLY A 70 -8.09 14.48 -2.10
N VAL A 71 -9.05 13.58 -2.32
CA VAL A 71 -10.46 13.70 -1.91
C VAL A 71 -10.59 13.90 -0.41
N PHE A 72 -9.89 13.09 0.38
CA PHE A 72 -9.84 13.23 1.82
C PHE A 72 -8.85 14.33 2.23
N GLN A 73 -9.32 15.35 2.96
CA GLN A 73 -8.50 16.50 3.36
C GLN A 73 -8.56 16.84 4.87
N GLY A 74 -9.42 16.19 5.66
CA GLY A 74 -9.70 16.63 7.04
C GLY A 74 -9.91 15.49 8.03
N GLY A 75 -10.01 15.81 9.32
CA GLY A 75 -10.26 14.85 10.41
C GLY A 75 -9.08 13.92 10.72
N ASP A 76 -9.15 13.16 11.80
CA ASP A 76 -8.09 12.21 12.17
C ASP A 76 -8.14 10.94 11.31
N ASN A 77 -9.35 10.43 11.06
CA ASN A 77 -9.68 9.35 10.14
C ASN A 77 -11.11 9.55 9.61
N ASP A 78 -11.51 8.83 8.57
CA ASP A 78 -12.90 8.88 8.09
C ASP A 78 -13.84 8.18 9.09
N GLU A 79 -14.97 8.81 9.39
CA GLU A 79 -15.92 8.30 10.41
C GLU A 79 -16.63 7.03 9.97
N ASN A 80 -16.88 6.88 8.66
CA ASN A 80 -17.65 5.77 8.10
C ASN A 80 -16.74 4.64 7.60
N ASN A 81 -15.59 4.99 7.04
CA ASN A 81 -14.63 4.08 6.42
C ASN A 81 -13.22 4.35 6.94
N PRO A 82 -12.95 4.08 8.23
CA PRO A 82 -11.64 4.37 8.82
C PRO A 82 -10.56 3.51 8.18
N ALA A 83 -9.42 4.13 7.84
CA ALA A 83 -8.22 3.41 7.42
C ALA A 83 -7.70 2.53 8.55
N SER A 84 -7.45 1.25 8.25
CA SER A 84 -7.02 0.22 9.20
C SER A 84 -5.54 0.34 9.58
N PHE A 85 -4.71 0.85 8.66
CA PHE A 85 -3.28 1.06 8.92
C PHE A 85 -2.98 2.46 9.42
N GLY A 86 -3.63 3.47 8.85
CA GLY A 86 -3.51 4.84 9.33
C GLY A 86 -3.77 5.89 8.28
N VAL A 87 -3.66 7.15 8.73
CA VAL A 87 -3.87 8.33 7.90
C VAL A 87 -2.57 9.11 7.79
N PHE A 88 -2.20 9.46 6.56
CA PHE A 88 -0.89 9.99 6.22
C PHE A 88 -1.01 11.31 5.46
N VAL A 89 -0.02 12.18 5.64
CA VAL A 89 0.04 13.47 4.93
C VAL A 89 0.17 13.24 3.41
N ASN A 90 0.91 12.22 2.99
CA ASN A 90 1.15 11.89 1.59
C ASN A 90 1.55 10.41 1.43
N VAL A 91 1.72 9.97 0.18
CA VAL A 91 2.12 8.60 -0.17
C VAL A 91 3.50 8.22 0.36
N LEU A 92 4.46 9.16 0.41
CA LEU A 92 5.82 8.88 0.88
C LEU A 92 5.82 8.45 2.35
N GLU A 93 5.07 9.15 3.19
CA GLU A 93 4.97 8.81 4.61
C GLU A 93 4.20 7.51 4.86
N ALA A 94 3.19 7.22 4.04
CA ALA A 94 2.50 5.92 4.08
C ALA A 94 3.46 4.77 3.77
N VAL A 95 4.24 4.88 2.69
CA VAL A 95 5.20 3.85 2.27
C VAL A 95 6.31 3.67 3.29
N LYS A 96 6.92 4.76 3.78
CA LYS A 96 7.96 4.68 4.83
C LYS A 96 7.44 3.99 6.09
N THR A 97 6.20 4.29 6.50
CA THR A 97 5.61 3.70 7.70
C THR A 97 5.33 2.21 7.51
N ALA A 98 4.79 1.81 6.36
CA ALA A 98 4.61 0.40 6.02
C ALA A 98 5.96 -0.34 6.00
N MET A 99 6.98 0.22 5.33
CA MET A 99 8.32 -0.38 5.28
C MET A 99 8.96 -0.52 6.66
N ARG A 100 8.83 0.48 7.55
CA ARG A 100 9.35 0.36 8.94
C ARG A 100 8.63 -0.72 9.74
N LYS A 101 7.34 -0.95 9.50
CA LYS A 101 6.60 -2.03 10.16
C LYS A 101 7.10 -3.40 9.72
N GLU A 102 7.36 -3.58 8.44
CA GLU A 102 7.76 -4.89 7.88
C GLU A 102 9.27 -5.17 8.02
N LEU A 103 10.12 -4.15 7.88
CA LEU A 103 11.59 -4.29 7.87
C LEU A 103 12.27 -3.90 9.18
N GLY A 104 11.51 -3.35 10.14
CA GLY A 104 12.03 -2.84 11.41
C GLY A 104 12.41 -1.36 11.38
N GLN A 105 12.54 -0.78 12.58
CA GLN A 105 12.84 0.65 12.77
C GLN A 105 14.27 1.03 12.39
N ASP A 106 15.17 0.04 12.35
CA ASP A 106 16.58 0.23 12.02
C ASP A 106 16.81 0.38 10.52
N PHE A 107 15.78 0.11 9.70
CA PHE A 107 15.84 0.28 8.26
C PHE A 107 16.01 1.76 7.89
N LYS A 108 17.16 2.09 7.29
CA LYS A 108 17.50 3.45 6.88
C LYS A 108 17.04 3.71 5.44
N PHE A 109 16.22 4.74 5.24
CA PHE A 109 15.79 5.21 3.92
C PHE A 109 16.81 6.16 3.27
N GLU A 110 17.96 6.36 3.91
CA GLU A 110 19.02 7.25 3.44
C GLU A 110 20.17 6.42 2.86
N TRP A 111 20.54 6.76 1.62
CA TRP A 111 21.68 6.14 0.96
C TRP A 111 22.99 6.72 1.52
N SER A 112 23.79 5.91 2.19
CA SER A 112 25.11 6.32 2.70
C SER A 112 26.18 6.13 1.62
N SER A 113 26.55 7.22 0.95
CA SER A 113 27.62 7.25 -0.07
C SER A 113 28.94 6.67 0.43
N ASP A 114 29.23 6.85 1.72
CA ASP A 114 30.50 6.48 2.32
C ASP A 114 30.65 4.96 2.48
N LYS A 115 29.53 4.22 2.54
CA LYS A 115 29.51 2.74 2.66
C LYS A 115 29.54 2.02 1.31
N VAL A 116 29.25 2.72 0.22
CA VAL A 116 29.13 2.14 -1.14
C VAL A 116 30.31 2.54 -2.02
N ASN A 117 31.17 3.46 -1.58
CA ASN A 117 32.35 3.87 -2.33
C ASN A 117 33.41 2.75 -2.35
N PRO A 118 33.72 2.15 -3.52
CA PRO A 118 34.69 1.06 -3.63
C PRO A 118 36.14 1.49 -3.32
N VAL A 119 36.40 2.79 -3.17
CA VAL A 119 37.71 3.30 -2.73
C VAL A 119 37.88 3.18 -1.20
N PHE A 120 36.77 3.16 -0.44
CA PHE A 120 36.77 3.01 1.02
C PHE A 120 36.34 1.62 1.50
N SER A 121 36.04 0.68 0.59
CA SER A 121 35.61 -0.70 0.89
C SER A 121 36.78 -1.58 1.34
N GLY A 122 37.45 -1.19 2.41
CA GLY A 122 38.26 -2.08 3.23
C GLY A 122 37.35 -2.80 4.22
N SER A 123 36.87 -3.99 3.84
CA SER A 123 36.28 -5.00 4.73
C SER A 123 35.20 -4.51 5.72
N GLN A 124 33.97 -4.25 5.24
CA GLN A 124 32.78 -4.32 6.09
C GLN A 124 31.60 -4.90 5.33
N ASP A 125 30.90 -5.83 5.98
CA ASP A 125 29.73 -6.53 5.44
C ASP A 125 28.65 -5.56 4.98
N HIS A 126 28.16 -5.81 3.76
CA HIS A 126 27.09 -5.06 3.13
C HIS A 126 25.74 -5.49 3.70
N SER A 127 25.45 -5.13 4.95
CA SER A 127 24.14 -5.35 5.55
C SER A 127 23.36 -4.04 5.66
N ALA A 128 22.09 -4.07 5.22
CA ALA A 128 21.12 -2.98 5.41
C ALA A 128 20.42 -3.04 6.78
N ILE A 129 20.77 -4.02 7.61
CA ILE A 129 20.22 -4.31 8.94
C ILE A 129 21.41 -4.52 9.87
N GLU A 130 21.36 -3.99 11.09
CA GLU A 130 22.38 -4.22 12.12
C GLU A 130 22.06 -5.48 12.94
#